data_AF-A0A919CR79-F1
#
_entry.id   AF-A0A919CR79-F1
#
_cell.length_a   1.000
_cell.length_b   1.000
_cell.length_c   1.000
_cell.angle_alpha   90.00
_cell.angle_beta   90.00
_cell.angle_gamma   90.00
#
_symmetry.space_group_name_H-M   'P 1'
#
loop_
_entity.id
_entity.type
_entity.pdbx_description
1 polymer ?
#
loop_
_entity_poly.entity_id
_entity_poly.type
_entity_poly.pdbx_seq_one_letter_code
_entity_poly.pdbx_strand_id
1 'polypeptide(L)'
;MTETSLLASIGPIHAGVGERRSTLETVFPLFDQDFRDAGLDLQVTTDFEHFNGVVRSVGKFVPNAFDLKLKPFRRGDAVGFIVRDEAGVVATYAVRLYRFGVTTLADHLATLSLFYANPAEQMARGERLIIEGEADRYAATIDDSAVWVGAMWVRPDYRGRVSNLPTVLGVLGGSMVHAKWGPQTTVSIVERGIVDHGVAKKRYRSQYVLDRIRWFRPHIPDRTEMFMIAKESAVTFEQIDELIGGATRLRVGELAADPAVASA
;
A
#
# COMPACT_ATOMS: atom_id res chain seq x y z
N MET A 1 -7.56 -3.86 26.80
CA MET A 1 -6.49 -3.09 26.14
C MET A 1 -7.07 -1.75 25.78
N THR A 2 -6.44 -0.63 26.16
CA THR A 2 -6.88 0.70 25.77
C THR A 2 -6.65 0.87 24.27
N GLU A 3 -7.73 0.94 23.50
CA GLU A 3 -7.72 1.13 22.05
C GLU A 3 -7.11 2.50 21.77
N THR A 4 -5.92 2.52 21.16
CA THR A 4 -5.28 3.79 20.75
C THR A 4 -5.92 4.19 19.43
N SER A 5 -6.55 5.36 19.37
CA SER A 5 -7.17 5.84 18.12
C SER A 5 -6.14 5.96 17.01
N LEU A 6 -6.58 5.82 15.76
CA LEU A 6 -5.72 5.98 14.59
C LEU A 6 -4.94 7.29 14.62
N LEU A 7 -5.62 8.39 14.96
CA LEU A 7 -5.00 9.71 15.03
C LEU A 7 -3.86 9.75 16.06
N ALA A 8 -4.01 9.09 17.20
CA ALA A 8 -2.97 9.00 18.21
C ALA A 8 -1.77 8.13 17.75
N SER A 9 -2.01 7.08 16.97
CA SER A 9 -0.96 6.22 16.41
C SER A 9 -0.07 6.93 15.36
N ILE A 10 -0.56 8.01 14.76
CA ILE A 10 0.15 8.76 13.71
C ILE A 10 1.21 9.69 14.30
N GLY A 11 0.88 10.31 15.44
CA GLY A 11 1.60 11.45 16.01
C GLY A 11 1.18 12.78 15.36
N PRO A 12 1.98 13.84 15.54
CA PRO A 12 1.67 15.15 14.97
C PRO A 12 1.56 15.10 13.44
N ILE A 13 0.49 15.68 12.90
CA ILE A 13 0.32 15.81 11.45
C ILE A 13 1.38 16.75 10.88
N HIS A 14 2.04 16.30 9.81
CA HIS A 14 3.13 16.98 9.12
C HIS A 14 2.76 18.42 8.74
N ALA A 15 3.68 19.36 8.93
CA ALA A 15 3.40 20.78 8.67
C ALA A 15 3.09 21.07 7.19
N GLY A 16 3.70 20.30 6.27
CA GLY A 16 3.52 20.45 4.82
C GLY A 16 2.13 20.13 4.27
N VAL A 17 1.17 19.68 5.10
CA VAL A 17 -0.24 19.50 4.71
C VAL A 17 -1.16 20.52 5.37
N GLY A 18 -0.66 21.73 5.66
CA GLY A 18 -1.38 22.78 6.41
C GLY A 18 -2.83 22.99 5.96
N GLU A 19 -3.08 23.18 4.67
CA GLU A 19 -4.42 23.40 4.11
C GLU A 19 -5.33 22.16 4.15
N ARG A 20 -4.74 20.97 4.30
CA ARG A 20 -5.44 19.67 4.34
C ARG A 20 -5.43 19.03 5.73
N ARG A 21 -4.95 19.75 6.75
CA ARG A 21 -4.84 19.27 8.13
C ARG A 21 -6.21 18.88 8.69
N SER A 22 -7.19 19.77 8.57
CA SER A 22 -8.56 19.53 9.06
C SER A 22 -9.22 18.33 8.37
N THR A 23 -8.97 18.15 7.07
CA THR A 23 -9.42 16.97 6.31
C THR A 23 -8.86 15.69 6.93
N LEU A 24 -7.56 15.65 7.22
CA LEU A 24 -6.92 14.49 7.82
C LEU A 24 -7.39 14.24 9.27
N GLU A 25 -7.53 15.30 10.07
CA GLU A 25 -8.08 15.21 11.43
C GLU A 25 -9.53 14.69 11.44
N THR A 26 -10.29 14.99 10.39
CA THR A 26 -11.66 14.50 10.20
C THR A 26 -11.69 13.04 9.74
N VAL A 27 -10.81 12.63 8.83
CA VAL A 27 -10.91 11.28 8.21
C VAL A 27 -10.50 10.16 9.16
N PHE A 28 -9.53 10.36 10.05
CA PHE A 28 -9.06 9.27 10.93
C PHE A 28 -10.13 8.74 11.90
N PRO A 29 -10.90 9.59 12.61
CA PRO A 29 -12.04 9.12 13.39
C PRO A 29 -13.09 8.38 12.57
N LEU A 30 -13.28 8.75 11.30
CA LEU A 30 -14.22 8.06 10.40
C LEU A 30 -13.75 6.65 10.08
N PHE A 31 -12.44 6.44 9.88
CA PHE A 31 -11.88 5.09 9.74
C PHE A 31 -12.07 4.29 11.04
N ASP A 32 -11.73 4.86 12.21
CA ASP A 32 -11.92 4.18 13.49
C ASP A 32 -13.38 3.71 13.65
N GLN A 33 -14.34 4.57 13.29
CA GLN A 33 -15.76 4.25 13.33
C GLN A 33 -16.14 3.15 12.33
N ASP A 34 -15.72 3.29 11.07
CA ASP A 34 -16.04 2.33 10.00
C ASP A 34 -15.56 0.91 10.31
N PHE A 35 -14.33 0.76 10.80
CA PHE A 35 -13.79 -0.54 11.17
C PHE A 35 -14.53 -1.12 12.37
N ARG A 36 -14.82 -0.32 13.41
CA ARG A 36 -15.58 -0.75 14.58
C ARG A 36 -16.99 -1.20 14.23
N ASP A 37 -17.71 -0.44 13.39
CA ASP A 37 -19.07 -0.77 12.96
C ASP A 37 -19.11 -2.04 12.11
N ALA A 38 -18.03 -2.34 11.38
CA ALA A 38 -17.86 -3.58 10.65
C ALA A 38 -17.42 -4.78 11.52
N GLY A 39 -17.28 -4.59 12.85
CA GLY A 39 -16.77 -5.62 13.76
C GLY A 39 -15.30 -5.97 13.54
N LEU A 40 -14.51 -5.02 13.03
CA LEU A 40 -13.10 -5.20 12.71
C LEU A 40 -12.22 -4.37 13.66
N ASP A 41 -11.18 -5.00 14.19
CA ASP A 41 -10.11 -4.35 14.94
C ASP A 41 -9.00 -3.91 13.97
N LEU A 42 -8.73 -2.61 13.91
CA LEU A 42 -7.68 -2.02 13.08
C LEU A 42 -6.48 -1.64 13.94
N GLN A 43 -5.38 -2.34 13.76
CA GLN A 43 -4.13 -2.11 14.47
C GLN A 43 -3.09 -1.43 13.56
N VAL A 44 -2.48 -0.36 14.06
CA VAL A 44 -1.34 0.31 13.42
C VAL A 44 -0.06 -0.04 14.14
N THR A 45 0.98 -0.43 13.41
CA THR A 45 2.27 -0.81 13.98
C THR A 45 3.46 -0.21 13.24
N THR A 46 4.52 0.05 13.99
CA THR A 46 5.87 0.36 13.45
C THR A 46 6.88 -0.75 13.77
N ASP A 47 6.44 -1.80 14.49
CA ASP A 47 7.20 -3.03 14.71
C ASP A 47 7.02 -3.95 13.49
N PHE A 48 7.98 -3.87 12.58
CA PHE A 48 7.98 -4.69 11.36
C PHE A 48 8.46 -6.12 11.58
N GLU A 49 9.05 -6.47 12.73
CA GLU A 49 9.28 -7.88 13.07
C GLU A 49 7.95 -8.56 13.37
N HIS A 50 7.13 -7.93 14.23
CA HIS A 50 5.77 -8.39 14.51
C HIS A 50 4.90 -8.41 13.25
N PHE A 51 4.84 -7.29 12.51
CA PHE A 51 4.05 -7.20 11.28
C PHE A 51 4.41 -8.29 10.26
N ASN A 52 5.71 -8.51 10.03
CA ASN A 52 6.16 -9.54 9.11
C ASN A 52 5.86 -10.96 9.62
N GLY A 53 5.84 -11.17 10.94
CA GLY A 53 5.33 -12.41 11.55
C GLY A 53 3.87 -12.67 11.18
N VAL A 54 3.02 -11.64 11.26
CA VAL A 54 1.59 -11.72 10.88
C VAL A 54 1.41 -11.94 9.38
N VAL A 55 2.17 -11.24 8.53
CA VAL A 55 2.12 -11.45 7.07
C VAL A 55 2.49 -12.90 6.72
N ARG A 56 3.50 -13.48 7.38
CA ARG A 56 3.86 -14.90 7.19
C ARG A 56 2.79 -15.85 7.70
N SER A 57 2.15 -15.56 8.83
CA SER A 57 1.13 -16.46 9.41
C SER A 57 -0.12 -16.61 8.55
N VAL A 58 -0.42 -15.63 7.69
CA VAL A 58 -1.49 -15.72 6.68
C VAL A 58 -1.04 -16.33 5.35
N GLY A 59 0.15 -16.93 5.32
CA GLY A 59 0.72 -17.58 4.13
C GLY A 59 1.14 -16.61 3.02
N LYS A 60 1.27 -15.31 3.32
CA LYS A 60 1.72 -14.32 2.33
C LYS A 60 3.23 -14.11 2.42
N PHE A 61 3.85 -13.94 1.26
CA PHE A 61 5.24 -13.49 1.14
C PHE A 61 5.39 -12.06 1.68
N VAL A 62 6.38 -11.85 2.56
CA VAL A 62 6.78 -10.51 3.01
C VAL A 62 7.54 -9.84 1.87
N PRO A 63 7.03 -8.73 1.28
CA PRO A 63 7.75 -8.06 0.21
C PRO A 63 9.10 -7.55 0.71
N ASN A 64 10.17 -7.68 -0.08
CA ASN A 64 11.53 -7.27 0.30
C ASN A 64 11.61 -5.82 0.80
N ALA A 65 10.78 -4.94 0.24
CA ALA A 65 10.66 -3.54 0.68
C ALA A 65 10.23 -3.39 2.17
N PHE A 66 9.71 -4.44 2.80
CA PHE A 66 9.32 -4.45 4.22
C PHE A 66 10.08 -5.50 5.04
N ASP A 67 10.97 -6.29 4.42
CA ASP A 67 11.80 -7.25 5.14
C ASP A 67 13.05 -6.55 5.70
N LEU A 68 13.10 -6.41 7.04
CA LEU A 68 14.20 -5.76 7.75
C LEU A 68 15.55 -6.43 7.53
N LYS A 69 15.59 -7.72 7.16
CA LYS A 69 16.85 -8.42 6.87
C LYS A 69 17.38 -8.07 5.48
N LEU A 70 16.50 -7.85 4.51
CA LEU A 70 16.89 -7.52 3.14
C LEU A 70 17.10 -6.03 2.97
N LYS A 71 16.21 -5.22 3.53
CA LYS A 71 16.22 -3.77 3.39
C LYS A 71 15.87 -3.08 4.71
N PRO A 72 16.82 -2.92 5.64
CA PRO A 72 16.62 -2.14 6.86
C PRO A 72 16.11 -0.72 6.56
N PHE A 73 15.40 -0.14 7.51
CA PHE A 73 14.94 1.26 7.46
C PHE A 73 14.94 1.87 8.85
N ARG A 74 14.88 3.21 8.88
CA ARG A 74 14.81 3.96 10.13
C ARG A 74 13.45 3.75 10.78
N ARG A 75 13.42 3.80 12.12
CA ARG A 75 12.17 3.83 12.86
C ARG A 75 11.32 5.01 12.38
N GLY A 76 10.06 4.74 12.04
CA GLY A 76 9.12 5.76 11.56
C GLY A 76 9.12 5.98 10.04
N ASP A 77 9.99 5.32 9.27
CA ASP A 77 9.95 5.34 7.80
C ASP A 77 8.95 4.32 7.23
N ALA A 78 8.35 3.47 8.06
CA ALA A 78 7.31 2.54 7.62
C ALA A 78 6.19 2.40 8.66
N VAL A 79 5.00 2.10 8.18
CA VAL A 79 3.79 1.85 8.97
C VAL A 79 3.08 0.63 8.41
N GLY A 80 2.75 -0.33 9.29
CA GLY A 80 1.95 -1.51 8.98
C GLY A 80 0.56 -1.40 9.57
N PHE A 81 -0.41 -1.97 8.86
CA PHE A 81 -1.81 -2.08 9.26
C PHE A 81 -2.19 -3.55 9.34
N ILE A 82 -2.74 -3.97 10.47
CA ILE A 82 -3.26 -5.33 10.68
C ILE A 82 -4.73 -5.18 11.04
N VAL A 83 -5.59 -5.84 10.26
CA VAL A 83 -7.04 -5.85 10.51
C VAL A 83 -7.41 -7.24 11.01
N ARG A 84 -8.22 -7.30 12.07
CA ARG A 84 -8.66 -8.56 12.69
C ARG A 84 -10.16 -8.58 12.91
N ASP A 85 -10.71 -9.78 12.96
CA ASP A 85 -12.00 -10.08 13.53
C ASP A 85 -11.82 -11.14 14.64
N GLU A 86 -12.92 -11.67 15.17
CA GLU A 86 -12.89 -12.73 16.18
C GLU A 86 -12.20 -14.02 15.69
N ALA A 87 -12.22 -14.29 14.38
CA ALA A 87 -11.63 -15.49 13.78
C ALA A 87 -10.14 -15.35 13.44
N GLY A 88 -9.60 -14.12 13.43
CA GLY A 88 -8.16 -13.87 13.27
C GLY A 88 -7.84 -12.74 12.31
N VAL A 89 -6.78 -12.88 11.52
CA VAL A 89 -6.35 -11.83 10.58
C VAL A 89 -7.33 -11.75 9.42
N VAL A 90 -7.86 -10.56 9.16
CA VAL A 90 -8.72 -10.24 8.01
C VAL A 90 -7.92 -9.56 6.91
N ALA A 91 -7.01 -8.64 7.25
CA ALA A 91 -6.19 -7.97 6.25
C ALA A 91 -4.84 -7.51 6.79
N THR A 92 -3.88 -7.34 5.89
CA THR A 92 -2.60 -6.67 6.15
C THR A 92 -2.35 -5.63 5.07
N TYR A 93 -1.69 -4.53 5.41
CA TYR A 93 -1.22 -3.53 4.44
C TYR A 93 -0.04 -2.76 5.03
N ALA A 94 0.87 -2.27 4.20
CA ALA A 94 1.99 -1.47 4.69
C ALA A 94 2.39 -0.38 3.70
N VAL A 95 2.94 0.69 4.28
CA VAL A 95 3.48 1.84 3.56
C VAL A 95 4.88 2.13 4.08
N ARG A 96 5.82 2.49 3.20
CA ARG A 96 7.20 2.82 3.55
C ARG A 96 7.71 4.00 2.73
N LEU A 97 8.20 5.03 3.41
CA LEU A 97 8.88 6.16 2.81
C LEU A 97 10.29 5.77 2.34
N TYR A 98 10.61 6.14 1.12
CA TYR A 98 11.95 6.14 0.55
C TYR A 98 12.36 7.58 0.24
N ARG A 99 13.65 7.86 0.45
CA ARG A 99 14.30 9.12 0.10
C ARG A 99 15.48 8.78 -0.80
N PHE A 100 15.52 9.36 -1.99
CA PHE A 100 16.44 8.96 -3.06
C PHE A 100 17.64 9.92 -3.19
N GLY A 101 17.52 11.13 -2.65
CA GLY A 101 18.63 12.08 -2.53
C GLY A 101 19.04 12.66 -3.88
N VAL A 102 20.03 12.03 -4.54
CA VAL A 102 20.57 12.46 -5.85
C VAL A 102 20.28 11.45 -6.97
N THR A 103 19.44 10.46 -6.70
CA THR A 103 19.04 9.40 -7.64
C THR A 103 17.52 9.38 -7.76
N THR A 104 17.01 8.64 -8.74
CA THR A 104 15.58 8.54 -9.02
C THR A 104 14.99 7.21 -8.55
N LEU A 105 13.66 7.12 -8.48
CA LEU A 105 12.97 5.84 -8.30
C LEU A 105 13.36 4.84 -9.41
N ALA A 106 13.57 5.31 -10.64
CA ALA A 106 14.00 4.46 -11.75
C ALA A 106 15.37 3.80 -11.45
N ASP A 107 16.35 4.57 -10.97
CA ASP A 107 17.67 4.06 -10.58
C ASP A 107 17.57 2.98 -9.49
N HIS A 108 16.72 3.23 -8.49
CA HIS A 108 16.51 2.31 -7.38
C HIS A 108 15.82 1.01 -7.79
N LEU A 109 14.92 1.06 -8.78
CA LEU A 109 14.28 -0.12 -9.35
C LEU A 109 15.26 -0.90 -10.24
N ALA A 110 15.96 -0.23 -11.16
CA ALA A 110 16.92 -0.85 -12.08
C ALA A 110 18.06 -1.58 -11.35
N THR A 111 18.52 -1.01 -10.23
CA THR A 111 19.57 -1.61 -9.39
C THR A 111 19.04 -2.57 -8.32
N LEU A 112 17.71 -2.72 -8.21
CA LEU A 112 17.01 -3.42 -7.12
C LEU A 112 17.36 -2.90 -5.71
N SER A 113 18.02 -1.74 -5.60
CA SER A 113 18.36 -1.13 -4.32
C SER A 113 17.14 -0.60 -3.57
N LEU A 114 15.96 -0.53 -4.20
CA LEU A 114 14.69 -0.34 -3.47
C LEU A 114 14.37 -1.53 -2.57
N PHE A 115 14.71 -2.75 -3.01
CA PHE A 115 14.34 -4.02 -2.37
C PHE A 115 15.47 -4.64 -1.55
N TYR A 116 16.72 -4.31 -1.84
CA TYR A 116 17.89 -4.84 -1.16
C TYR A 116 18.78 -3.70 -0.64
N ALA A 117 19.39 -3.90 0.52
CA ALA A 117 20.39 -2.99 1.07
C ALA A 117 21.72 -3.13 0.32
N ASN A 118 22.09 -4.37 -0.03
CA ASN A 118 23.24 -4.71 -0.84
C ASN A 118 22.82 -5.66 -1.97
N PRO A 119 22.32 -5.13 -3.11
CA PRO A 119 21.85 -5.95 -4.22
C PRO A 119 22.89 -6.98 -4.71
N ALA A 120 24.17 -6.62 -4.73
CA ALA A 120 25.24 -7.50 -5.19
C ALA A 120 25.39 -8.80 -4.37
N GLU A 121 25.07 -8.76 -3.08
CA GLU A 121 25.17 -9.90 -2.17
C GLU A 121 23.82 -10.61 -1.93
N GLN A 122 22.72 -9.85 -1.98
CA GLN A 122 21.40 -10.32 -1.53
C GLN A 122 20.51 -10.83 -2.67
N MET A 123 20.78 -10.41 -3.91
CA MET A 123 20.03 -10.90 -5.07
C MET A 123 20.32 -12.37 -5.33
N ALA A 124 19.29 -13.11 -5.75
CA ALA A 124 19.51 -14.46 -6.27
C ALA A 124 20.37 -14.39 -7.54
N ARG A 125 21.24 -15.38 -7.76
CA ARG A 125 22.09 -15.43 -8.97
C ARG A 125 21.22 -15.38 -10.24
N GLY A 126 21.39 -14.32 -11.04
CA GLY A 126 20.63 -14.10 -12.28
C GLY A 126 19.32 -13.32 -12.09
N GLU A 127 18.99 -12.93 -10.86
CA GLU A 127 17.93 -11.96 -10.59
C GLU A 127 18.28 -10.61 -11.19
N ARG A 128 17.29 -9.92 -11.74
CA ARG A 128 17.39 -8.53 -12.23
C ARG A 128 16.02 -7.95 -12.47
N LEU A 129 15.90 -6.64 -12.38
CA LEU A 129 14.70 -5.90 -12.78
C LEU A 129 15.06 -4.99 -13.94
N ILE A 130 14.27 -5.09 -15.01
CA ILE A 130 14.33 -4.22 -16.18
C ILE A 130 13.11 -3.31 -16.11
N ILE A 131 13.33 -2.00 -16.11
CA ILE A 131 12.30 -0.98 -16.20
C ILE A 131 12.54 -0.18 -17.48
N GLU A 132 11.51 -0.06 -18.32
CA GLU A 132 11.58 0.59 -19.63
C GLU A 132 10.30 1.41 -19.86
N GLY A 133 10.21 2.14 -20.98
CA GLY A 133 8.96 2.68 -21.49
C GLY A 133 8.29 3.73 -20.59
N GLU A 134 6.98 3.58 -20.35
CA GLU A 134 6.20 4.53 -19.55
C GLU A 134 6.56 4.49 -18.07
N ALA A 135 6.78 3.29 -17.52
CA ALA A 135 7.18 3.15 -16.12
C ALA A 135 8.54 3.79 -15.85
N ASP A 136 9.51 3.62 -16.75
CA ASP A 136 10.84 4.25 -16.63
C ASP A 136 10.74 5.78 -16.66
N ARG A 137 10.06 6.33 -17.69
CA ARG A 137 9.87 7.78 -17.81
C ARG A 137 9.21 8.40 -16.59
N TYR A 138 8.18 7.76 -16.05
CA TYR A 138 7.50 8.25 -14.84
C TYR A 138 8.37 8.10 -13.58
N ALA A 139 9.03 6.96 -13.40
CA ALA A 139 9.88 6.72 -12.24
C ALA A 139 11.11 7.66 -12.23
N ALA A 140 11.59 8.07 -13.40
CA ALA A 140 12.69 9.03 -13.54
C ALA A 140 12.31 10.46 -13.11
N THR A 141 11.01 10.80 -13.03
CA THR A 141 10.57 12.12 -12.51
C THR A 141 10.46 12.16 -10.98
N ILE A 142 10.78 11.07 -10.29
CA ILE A 142 10.68 10.96 -8.83
C ILE A 142 12.09 10.87 -8.27
N ASP A 143 12.66 12.02 -7.90
CA ASP A 143 14.08 12.20 -7.54
C ASP A 143 14.32 12.57 -6.06
N ASP A 144 13.31 13.08 -5.35
CA ASP A 144 13.41 13.37 -3.91
C ASP A 144 12.97 12.18 -3.04
N SER A 145 11.66 11.89 -3.06
CA SER A 145 11.04 10.90 -2.19
C SER A 145 9.78 10.29 -2.78
N ALA A 146 9.46 9.08 -2.35
CA ALA A 146 8.19 8.43 -2.63
C ALA A 146 7.84 7.43 -1.54
N VAL A 147 6.56 7.08 -1.44
CA VAL A 147 6.10 6.02 -0.57
C VAL A 147 5.84 4.76 -1.35
N TRP A 148 6.56 3.69 -1.01
CA TRP A 148 6.24 2.35 -1.45
C TRP A 148 5.08 1.77 -0.67
N VAL A 149 4.08 1.24 -1.36
CA VAL A 149 2.95 0.54 -0.74
C VAL A 149 2.95 -0.94 -1.08
N GLY A 150 2.50 -1.78 -0.17
CA GLY A 150 2.48 -3.22 -0.40
C GLY A 150 2.02 -4.02 0.80
N ALA A 151 2.45 -5.28 0.86
CA ALA A 151 2.01 -6.26 1.86
C ALA A 151 0.48 -6.42 1.96
N MET A 152 -0.28 -5.93 0.95
CA MET A 152 -1.73 -6.03 0.90
C MET A 152 -2.17 -7.50 0.85
N TRP A 153 -2.78 -7.99 1.90
CA TRP A 153 -3.49 -9.27 1.93
C TRP A 153 -4.88 -9.01 2.47
N VAL A 154 -5.86 -9.71 1.92
CA VAL A 154 -7.22 -9.71 2.46
C VAL A 154 -7.67 -11.17 2.52
N ARG A 155 -8.32 -11.58 3.60
CA ARG A 155 -8.83 -12.94 3.78
C ARG A 155 -9.88 -13.23 2.69
N PRO A 156 -9.92 -14.46 2.11
CA PRO A 156 -10.75 -14.72 0.92
C PRO A 156 -12.23 -14.33 1.04
N ASP A 157 -12.83 -14.51 2.21
CA ASP A 157 -14.21 -14.15 2.54
C ASP A 157 -14.46 -12.63 2.60
N TYR A 158 -13.42 -11.79 2.64
CA TYR A 158 -13.53 -10.33 2.55
C TYR A 158 -13.22 -9.78 1.16
N ARG A 159 -12.92 -10.63 0.16
CA ARG A 159 -12.54 -10.18 -1.18
C ARG A 159 -13.74 -9.88 -2.08
N GLY A 160 -13.46 -9.27 -3.23
CA GLY A 160 -14.44 -9.13 -4.32
C GLY A 160 -15.61 -8.22 -3.97
N ARG A 161 -16.83 -8.72 -4.14
CA ARG A 161 -18.07 -8.00 -3.79
C ARG A 161 -18.57 -8.31 -2.39
N VAL A 162 -17.73 -8.87 -1.52
CA VAL A 162 -18.11 -9.01 -0.11
C VAL A 162 -17.76 -7.72 0.64
N SER A 163 -16.62 -7.12 0.34
CA SER A 163 -16.22 -5.85 0.93
C SER A 163 -15.47 -4.93 -0.04
N ASN A 164 -15.43 -3.65 0.29
CA ASN A 164 -14.50 -2.69 -0.33
C ASN A 164 -13.23 -2.49 0.52
N LEU A 165 -12.90 -3.42 1.42
CA LEU A 165 -11.77 -3.31 2.35
C LEU A 165 -10.43 -2.98 1.66
N PRO A 166 -10.04 -3.58 0.52
CA PRO A 166 -8.79 -3.18 -0.16
C PRO A 166 -8.76 -1.71 -0.59
N THR A 167 -9.92 -1.15 -0.95
CA THR A 167 -10.06 0.26 -1.34
C THR A 167 -9.92 1.15 -0.12
N VAL A 168 -10.66 0.85 0.95
CA VAL A 168 -10.61 1.62 2.20
C VAL A 168 -9.21 1.58 2.80
N LEU A 169 -8.53 0.43 2.83
CA LEU A 169 -7.13 0.33 3.27
C LEU A 169 -6.18 1.15 2.39
N GLY A 170 -6.43 1.20 1.08
CA GLY A 170 -5.68 2.05 0.16
C GLY A 170 -5.82 3.54 0.45
N VAL A 171 -7.04 4.00 0.79
CA VAL A 171 -7.29 5.40 1.20
C VAL A 171 -6.69 5.65 2.58
N LEU A 172 -6.90 4.75 3.55
CA LEU A 172 -6.31 4.84 4.90
C LEU A 172 -4.79 4.99 4.85
N GLY A 173 -4.10 4.13 4.09
CA GLY A 173 -2.66 4.25 3.95
C GLY A 173 -2.23 5.52 3.24
N GLY A 174 -3.00 6.01 2.28
CA GLY A 174 -2.76 7.32 1.65
C GLY A 174 -2.92 8.49 2.63
N SER A 175 -4.00 8.49 3.43
CA SER A 175 -4.21 9.46 4.51
C SER A 175 -3.06 9.45 5.50
N MET A 176 -2.65 8.24 5.93
CA MET A 176 -1.50 8.04 6.82
C MET A 176 -0.22 8.63 6.21
N VAL A 177 0.08 8.31 4.96
CA VAL A 177 1.25 8.82 4.25
C VAL A 177 1.33 10.34 4.33
N HIS A 178 0.22 11.01 4.01
CA HIS A 178 0.18 12.47 4.01
C HIS A 178 0.23 13.08 5.40
N ALA A 179 -0.44 12.45 6.36
CA ALA A 179 -0.41 12.88 7.74
C ALA A 179 1.00 12.80 8.35
N LYS A 180 1.81 11.79 7.99
CA LYS A 180 3.13 11.59 8.62
C LYS A 180 4.29 12.20 7.86
N TRP A 181 4.24 12.18 6.53
CA TRP A 181 5.37 12.54 5.68
C TRP A 181 5.07 13.67 4.69
N GLY A 182 3.89 14.28 4.77
CA GLY A 182 3.48 15.36 3.88
C GLY A 182 2.98 14.87 2.51
N PRO A 183 2.76 15.77 1.55
CA PRO A 183 2.39 15.40 0.18
C PRO A 183 3.45 14.46 -0.41
N GLN A 184 3.02 13.30 -0.88
CA GLN A 184 3.92 12.21 -1.32
C GLN A 184 3.28 11.47 -2.51
N THR A 185 4.10 11.02 -3.45
CA THR A 185 3.64 10.06 -4.46
C THR A 185 3.71 8.65 -3.88
N THR A 186 2.62 7.90 -3.98
CA THR A 186 2.61 6.48 -3.61
C THR A 186 2.85 5.62 -4.83
N VAL A 187 3.71 4.61 -4.70
CA VAL A 187 4.13 3.73 -5.78
C VAL A 187 4.13 2.26 -5.33
N SER A 188 3.91 1.35 -6.27
CA SER A 188 4.12 -0.09 -6.07
C SER A 188 4.35 -0.76 -7.42
N ILE A 189 4.72 -2.04 -7.40
CA ILE A 189 4.64 -2.91 -8.56
C ILE A 189 3.68 -4.05 -8.30
N VAL A 190 2.85 -4.35 -9.29
CA VAL A 190 1.85 -5.42 -9.23
C VAL A 190 2.03 -6.35 -10.41
N GLU A 191 1.62 -7.60 -10.24
CA GLU A 191 1.70 -8.58 -11.31
C GLU A 191 0.60 -8.35 -12.33
N ARG A 192 0.85 -8.83 -13.55
CA ARG A 192 -0.12 -8.79 -14.67
C ARG A 192 -1.54 -9.19 -14.25
N GLY A 193 -1.70 -10.27 -13.47
CA GLY A 193 -3.02 -10.72 -13.01
C GLY A 193 -3.81 -9.65 -12.23
N ILE A 194 -3.15 -8.79 -11.46
CA ILE A 194 -3.82 -7.68 -10.74
C ILE A 194 -4.34 -6.61 -11.72
N VAL A 195 -3.63 -6.39 -12.82
CA VAL A 195 -4.02 -5.45 -13.86
C VAL A 195 -5.14 -6.02 -14.73
N ASP A 196 -5.00 -7.25 -15.19
CA ASP A 196 -5.96 -7.92 -16.09
C ASP A 196 -7.34 -8.06 -15.45
N HIS A 197 -7.40 -8.33 -14.13
CA HIS A 197 -8.66 -8.39 -13.38
C HIS A 197 -9.17 -7.00 -12.97
N GLY A 198 -8.51 -5.92 -13.39
CA GLY A 198 -8.89 -4.53 -13.10
C GLY A 198 -8.73 -4.13 -11.64
N VAL A 199 -8.05 -4.93 -10.81
CA VAL A 199 -7.92 -4.69 -9.37
C VAL A 199 -7.15 -3.39 -9.09
N ALA A 200 -6.09 -3.12 -9.84
CA ALA A 200 -5.30 -1.89 -9.70
C ALA A 200 -6.17 -0.61 -9.84
N LYS A 201 -6.95 -0.51 -10.93
CA LYS A 201 -7.81 0.66 -11.17
C LYS A 201 -9.08 0.64 -10.31
N LYS A 202 -9.79 -0.48 -10.21
CA LYS A 202 -11.11 -0.54 -9.56
C LYS A 202 -11.04 -0.63 -8.04
N ARG A 203 -10.01 -1.29 -7.49
CA ARG A 203 -9.90 -1.54 -6.04
C ARG A 203 -8.82 -0.70 -5.40
N TYR A 204 -7.61 -0.66 -5.95
CA TYR A 204 -6.55 0.19 -5.38
C TYR A 204 -6.68 1.67 -5.79
N ARG A 205 -7.57 1.94 -6.76
CA ARG A 205 -7.84 3.27 -7.32
C ARG A 205 -6.58 4.00 -7.73
N SER A 206 -5.65 3.25 -8.33
CA SER A 206 -4.40 3.78 -8.87
C SER A 206 -4.68 4.76 -10.01
N GLN A 207 -4.04 5.92 -9.98
CA GLN A 207 -4.10 6.92 -11.05
C GLN A 207 -3.41 6.38 -12.29
N TYR A 208 -2.19 5.86 -12.09
CA TYR A 208 -1.38 5.30 -13.15
C TYR A 208 -1.27 3.78 -13.00
N VAL A 209 -1.31 3.08 -14.14
CA VAL A 209 -0.95 1.68 -14.29
C VAL A 209 -0.04 1.62 -15.51
N LEU A 210 1.27 1.58 -15.28
CA LEU A 210 2.32 1.75 -16.28
C LEU A 210 3.00 0.39 -16.53
N ASP A 211 3.20 0.06 -17.81
CA ASP A 211 3.75 -1.22 -18.25
C ASP A 211 5.29 -1.24 -18.27
N ARG A 212 5.87 -2.32 -18.83
CA ARG A 212 7.31 -2.49 -19.08
C ARG A 212 8.22 -2.61 -17.85
N ILE A 213 7.72 -3.19 -16.75
CA ILE A 213 8.60 -3.73 -15.70
C ILE A 213 8.70 -5.25 -15.87
N ARG A 214 9.94 -5.75 -15.98
CA ARG A 214 10.24 -7.20 -16.00
C ARG A 214 11.19 -7.53 -14.86
N TRP A 215 10.71 -8.24 -13.85
CA TRP A 215 11.51 -8.71 -12.74
C TRP A 215 11.81 -10.20 -12.87
N PHE A 216 13.00 -10.51 -13.34
CA PHE A 216 13.50 -11.86 -13.47
C PHE A 216 13.91 -12.37 -12.09
N ARG A 217 13.19 -13.38 -11.58
CA ARG A 217 13.46 -14.04 -10.32
C ARG A 217 13.63 -15.53 -10.59
N PRO A 218 14.85 -16.09 -10.50
CA PRO A 218 15.11 -17.49 -10.88
C PRO A 218 14.25 -18.52 -10.13
N HIS A 219 13.85 -18.21 -8.90
CA HIS A 219 13.01 -19.06 -8.07
C HIS A 219 11.50 -18.93 -8.36
N ILE A 220 11.09 -17.99 -9.22
CA ILE A 220 9.69 -17.79 -9.65
C ILE A 220 9.67 -17.33 -11.13
N PRO A 221 10.14 -18.17 -12.07
CA PRO A 221 10.40 -17.77 -13.45
C PRO A 221 9.13 -17.34 -14.22
N ASP A 222 7.95 -17.80 -13.79
CA ASP A 222 6.68 -17.51 -14.47
C ASP A 222 6.06 -16.16 -14.07
N ARG A 223 6.59 -15.50 -13.03
CA ARG A 223 6.06 -14.24 -12.47
C ARG A 223 7.03 -13.09 -12.73
N THR A 224 7.31 -12.87 -14.02
CA THR A 224 8.30 -11.88 -14.47
C THR A 224 7.70 -10.53 -14.79
N GLU A 225 6.48 -10.50 -15.31
CA GLU A 225 5.89 -9.26 -15.78
C GLU A 225 5.14 -8.52 -14.68
N MET A 226 5.55 -7.26 -14.51
CA MET A 226 5.06 -6.37 -13.49
C MET A 226 4.62 -5.05 -14.12
N PHE A 227 3.72 -4.37 -13.43
CA PHE A 227 3.23 -3.04 -13.78
C PHE A 227 3.49 -2.12 -12.61
N MET A 228 4.00 -0.92 -12.87
CA MET A 228 4.06 0.12 -11.86
C MET A 228 2.66 0.69 -11.67
N ILE A 229 2.23 0.80 -10.42
CA ILE A 229 1.06 1.57 -10.06
C ILE A 229 1.49 2.78 -9.25
N ALA A 230 0.88 3.92 -9.52
CA ALA A 230 1.19 5.15 -8.80
C ALA A 230 -0.06 5.99 -8.53
N LYS A 231 -0.01 6.78 -7.46
CA LYS A 231 -0.98 7.83 -7.13
C LYS A 231 -0.24 9.04 -6.60
N GLU A 232 -0.48 10.18 -7.22
CA GLU A 232 -0.03 11.47 -6.71
C GLU A 232 -0.86 11.90 -5.48
N SER A 233 -0.33 12.87 -4.73
CA SER A 233 -0.96 13.34 -3.50
C SER A 233 -2.36 13.91 -3.74
N ALA A 234 -2.57 14.65 -4.83
CA ALA A 234 -3.86 15.27 -5.16
C ALA A 234 -4.98 14.22 -5.30
N VAL A 235 -4.71 13.15 -6.05
CA VAL A 235 -5.67 12.05 -6.24
C VAL A 235 -5.99 11.34 -4.92
N THR A 236 -5.00 11.19 -4.04
CA THR A 236 -5.25 10.64 -2.71
C THR A 236 -6.16 11.55 -1.89
N PHE A 237 -5.98 12.87 -1.96
CA PHE A 237 -6.85 13.82 -1.27
C PHE A 237 -8.29 13.85 -1.80
N GLU A 238 -8.49 13.70 -3.11
CA GLU A 238 -9.83 13.50 -3.68
C GLU A 238 -10.51 12.26 -3.10
N GLN A 239 -9.78 11.14 -2.98
CA GLN A 239 -10.29 9.90 -2.39
C GLN A 239 -10.64 10.06 -0.90
N ILE A 240 -9.90 10.90 -0.17
CA ILE A 240 -10.19 11.25 1.22
C ILE A 240 -11.47 12.07 1.30
N ASP A 241 -11.64 13.07 0.43
CA ASP A 241 -12.84 13.91 0.40
C ASP A 241 -14.09 13.09 0.07
N GLU A 242 -13.99 12.15 -0.88
CA GLU A 242 -15.07 11.20 -1.18
C GLU A 242 -15.42 10.30 0.03
N LEU A 243 -14.43 9.90 0.83
CA LEU A 243 -14.69 9.10 2.04
C LEU A 243 -15.40 9.93 3.10
N ILE A 244 -14.97 11.17 3.32
CA ILE A 244 -15.64 12.12 4.22
C ILE A 244 -17.08 12.37 3.76
N GLY A 245 -17.29 12.54 2.45
CA GLY A 245 -18.61 12.68 1.83
C GLY A 245 -19.48 11.43 1.85
N GLY A 246 -18.98 10.29 2.35
CA GLY A 246 -19.75 9.05 2.50
C GLY A 246 -19.72 8.10 1.30
N ALA A 247 -19.10 8.48 0.18
CA ALA A 247 -19.11 7.70 -1.05
C ALA A 247 -18.25 6.42 -0.96
N THR A 248 -17.18 6.46 -0.16
CA THR A 248 -16.18 5.37 -0.03
C THR A 248 -16.06 4.80 1.40
N ARG A 249 -17.12 4.86 2.21
CA ARG A 249 -17.14 4.25 3.55
C ARG A 249 -16.95 2.73 3.49
N LEU A 250 -16.41 2.13 4.56
CA LEU A 250 -16.25 0.68 4.64
C LEU A 250 -17.60 -0.03 4.58
N ARG A 251 -17.67 -1.05 3.74
CA ARG A 251 -18.83 -1.93 3.59
C ARG A 251 -18.36 -3.37 3.66
N VAL A 252 -18.95 -4.15 4.55
CA VAL A 252 -18.72 -5.59 4.70
C VAL A 252 -20.08 -6.28 4.64
N GLY A 253 -20.25 -7.26 3.75
CA GLY A 253 -21.49 -8.05 3.61
C GLY A 253 -22.60 -7.41 2.75
N GLU A 254 -22.50 -6.13 2.40
CA GLU A 254 -23.58 -5.41 1.68
C GLU A 254 -23.45 -5.39 0.14
N LEU A 255 -22.27 -5.67 -0.40
CA LEU A 255 -22.00 -5.54 -1.85
C LEU A 255 -22.55 -6.69 -2.72
N ALA A 256 -23.25 -7.66 -2.10
CA ALA A 256 -23.92 -8.77 -2.80
C ALA A 256 -25.26 -8.39 -3.45
N ALA A 257 -25.78 -7.18 -3.22
CA ALA A 257 -27.13 -6.78 -3.62
C ALA A 257 -27.24 -6.02 -4.96
N ASP A 258 -26.21 -6.03 -5.81
CA ASP A 258 -26.36 -5.53 -7.19
C ASP A 258 -26.50 -6.69 -8.20
N PRO A 259 -27.73 -7.02 -8.62
CA PRO A 259 -28.00 -8.10 -9.57
C PRO A 259 -27.48 -7.82 -10.98
N ALA A 260 -26.99 -6.61 -11.29
CA ALA A 260 -26.58 -6.24 -12.64
C ALA A 260 -25.24 -6.86 -13.10
N VAL A 261 -24.52 -7.57 -12.22
CA VAL A 261 -23.18 -8.07 -12.56
C VAL A 261 -22.98 -9.54 -12.13
N ALA A 262 -24.04 -10.35 -12.08
CA ALA A 262 -23.95 -11.79 -11.78
C ALA A 262 -23.31 -12.64 -12.92
N SER A 263 -22.86 -11.99 -14.01
CA SER A 263 -22.16 -12.64 -15.12
C SER A 263 -20.92 -11.83 -15.52
N ALA A 264 -19.82 -11.99 -14.78
CA ALA A 264 -18.47 -11.61 -15.20
C ALA A 264 -17.43 -12.37 -14.37
#